data_AF-A0A934WJG9-F1
#
_entry.id   AF-A0A934WJG9-F1
#
_cell.length_a   1.000
_cell.length_b   1.000
_cell.length_c   1.000
_cell.angle_alpha   90.00
_cell.angle_beta   90.00
_cell.angle_gamma   90.00
#
_symmetry.space_group_name_H-M   'P 1'
#
loop_
_entity.id
_entity.type
_entity.pdbx_description
1 polymer ?
#
loop_
_entity_poly.entity_id
_entity_poly.type
_entity_poly.pdbx_seq_one_letter_code
_entity_poly.pdbx_strand_id
1 'polypeptide(L)' 'MATMNVSIPEPMKAWIEERTRDGSFSNTSDYVRHLIRRDQERSRAVAQIQAAITEGIESGAARPFDPAALKARMRGDRDG' A
#
# COMPACT_ATOMS: atom_id res chain seq x y z
N MET A 1 -3.19 18.45 18.39
CA MET A 1 -2.89 18.31 16.95
C MET A 1 -1.82 19.31 16.58
N ALA A 2 -0.90 18.96 15.69
CA ALA A 2 -0.02 19.94 15.05
C ALA A 2 -0.81 20.68 13.95
N THR A 3 -0.63 21.99 13.85
CA THR A 3 -1.25 22.82 12.81
C THR A 3 -0.24 23.03 11.68
N MET A 4 -0.67 22.84 10.43
CA MET A 4 0.14 23.05 9.23
C MET A 4 -0.65 23.95 8.28
N ASN A 5 -0.05 25.07 7.88
CA ASN A 5 -0.62 25.98 6.89
C ASN A 5 0.01 25.68 5.53
N VAL A 6 -0.82 25.49 4.51
CA VAL A 6 -0.38 25.22 3.14
C VAL A 6 -1.18 26.10 2.18
N SER A 7 -0.49 26.85 1.34
CA SER A 7 -1.10 27.57 0.22
C SER A 7 -1.24 26.63 -0.98
N ILE A 8 -2.44 26.55 -1.53
CA ILE A 8 -2.75 25.76 -2.73
C ILE A 8 -3.40 26.65 -3.80
N PRO A 9 -3.15 26.39 -5.10
CA PRO A 9 -3.87 27.04 -6.19
C PRO A 9 -5.38 26.78 -6.14
N GLU A 10 -6.17 27.73 -6.65
CA GLU A 10 -7.64 27.64 -6.67
C GLU A 10 -8.17 26.35 -7.32
N PRO A 11 -7.60 25.83 -8.43
CA PRO A 11 -8.07 24.56 -9.00
C PRO A 11 -7.96 23.37 -8.04
N MET A 12 -6.92 23.32 -7.21
CA MET A 12 -6.78 22.25 -6.20
C MET A 12 -7.79 22.41 -5.08
N LYS A 13 -8.05 23.65 -4.66
CA LYS A 13 -9.06 23.94 -3.63
C LYS A 13 -10.45 23.50 -4.11
N ALA A 14 -10.86 23.90 -5.31
CA ALA A 14 -12.13 23.50 -5.91
C ALA A 14 -12.26 21.98 -6.03
N TRP A 15 -11.18 21.30 -6.42
CA TRP A 15 -11.13 19.84 -6.45
C TRP A 15 -11.37 19.22 -5.07
N ILE A 16 -10.70 19.72 -4.03
CA ILE A 16 -10.88 19.19 -2.66
C ILE A 16 -12.32 19.43 -2.17
N GLU A 17 -12.87 20.62 -2.40
CA GLU A 17 -14.24 20.96 -2.01
C GLU A 17 -15.27 20.02 -2.65
N GLU A 18 -15.08 19.66 -3.93
CA GLU A 18 -15.90 18.66 -4.62
C GLU A 18 -15.79 17.27 -3.98
N ARG A 19 -14.59 16.87 -3.55
CA ARG A 19 -14.36 15.57 -2.88
C ARG A 19 -14.92 15.51 -1.47
N THR A 20 -15.18 16.65 -0.83
CA THR A 20 -15.82 16.72 0.50
C THR A 20 -17.35 16.83 0.42
N ARG A 21 -17.90 17.04 -0.78
CA ARG A 21 -19.32 17.40 -0.98
C ARG A 21 -20.31 16.26 -0.72
N ASP A 22 -19.85 15.02 -0.79
CA ASP A 22 -20.65 13.81 -0.53
C ASP A 22 -20.78 13.45 0.96
N GLY A 23 -20.19 14.26 1.85
CA GLY A 23 -20.21 14.04 3.29
C GLY A 23 -19.22 12.99 3.80
N SER A 24 -18.36 12.44 2.93
CA SER A 24 -17.31 11.49 3.34
C SER A 24 -16.17 12.14 4.15
N PHE A 25 -16.05 13.48 4.10
CA PHE A 25 -15.08 14.26 4.84
C PHE A 25 -15.74 15.50 5.45
N SER A 26 -15.46 15.77 6.73
CA SER A 26 -16.06 16.91 7.44
C SER A 26 -15.43 18.27 7.07
N ASN A 27 -14.21 18.28 6.53
CA ASN A 27 -13.51 19.48 6.05
C ASN A 27 -12.31 19.12 5.16
N THR A 28 -11.71 20.13 4.54
CA THR A 28 -10.48 20.04 3.72
C THR A 28 -9.32 19.36 4.46
N SER A 29 -9.13 19.64 5.76
CA SER A 29 -8.04 19.04 6.53
C SER A 29 -8.23 17.53 6.72
N ASP A 30 -9.46 17.05 6.83
CA ASP A 30 -9.75 15.62 6.91
C ASP A 30 -9.44 14.91 5.60
N TYR A 31 -9.79 15.53 4.47
CA TYR A 31 -9.41 15.02 3.17
C TYR A 31 -7.88 14.95 3.00
N VAL A 32 -7.15 16.00 3.39
CA VAL A 32 -5.68 16.01 3.34
C VAL A 32 -5.07 14.94 4.25
N ARG A 33 -5.57 14.76 5.47
CA ARG A 33 -5.12 13.68 6.36
C ARG A 33 -5.38 12.30 5.75
N HIS A 34 -6.52 12.11 5.09
CA HIS A 34 -6.82 10.87 4.38
C HIS A 34 -5.82 10.62 3.24
N LEU A 35 -5.50 11.63 2.43
CA LEU A 35 -4.49 11.51 1.38
C LEU A 35 -3.12 11.15 1.94
N ILE A 36 -2.70 11.76 3.05
CA ILE A 36 -1.42 11.43 3.72
C ILE A 36 -1.42 9.97 4.18
N ARG A 37 -2.51 9.47 4.78
CA ARG A 37 -2.59 8.05 5.19
C ARG A 37 -2.50 7.12 3.99
N ARG A 38 -3.23 7.40 2.91
CA ARG A 38 -3.19 6.61 1.68
C ARG A 38 -1.80 6.60 1.04
N ASP A 39 -1.09 7.73 1.08
CA ASP A 39 0.29 7.82 0.60
C ASP A 39 1.25 6.97 1.45
N GLN A 40 1.12 7.02 2.78
CA GLN A 40 1.89 6.18 3.69
C GLN A 40 1.61 4.69 3.47
N GLU A 41 0.34 4.30 3.33
CA GLU A 41 -0.07 2.92 3.05
C GLU A 41 0.53 2.41 1.73
N ARG A 42 0.42 3.21 0.67
CA ARG A 42 1.02 2.87 -0.63
C ARG A 42 2.54 2.73 -0.52
N SER A 43 3.21 3.67 0.15
CA SER A 43 4.66 3.65 0.33
C SER A 43 5.11 2.42 1.11
N ARG A 44 4.37 2.04 2.17
CA ARG A 44 4.64 0.81 2.93
C ARG A 44 4.43 -0.45 2.09
N ALA A 45 3.35 -0.52 1.31
CA ALA A 45 3.09 -1.66 0.44
C ALA A 45 4.19 -1.85 -0.62
N VAL A 46 4.65 -0.75 -1.22
CA VAL A 46 5.77 -0.76 -2.17
C VAL A 46 7.05 -1.24 -1.50
N ALA A 47 7.37 -0.71 -0.31
CA ALA A 47 8.55 -1.12 0.44
C ALA A 47 8.52 -2.61 0.83
N GLN A 48 7.35 -3.14 1.20
CA GLN A 48 7.16 -4.56 1.51
C GLN A 48 7.42 -5.44 0.28
N ILE A 49 6.86 -5.08 -0.88
CA ILE A 49 7.08 -5.83 -2.12
C ILE A 49 8.55 -5.78 -2.53
N GLN A 50 9.20 -4.61 -2.43
CA GLN A 50 10.61 -4.47 -2.73
C GLN A 50 11.48 -5.34 -1.81
N ALA A 51 11.19 -5.36 -0.51
CA ALA A 51 11.89 -6.21 0.44
C ALA A 51 11.74 -7.70 0.09
N ALA A 52 10.52 -8.16 -0.23
CA ALA A 52 10.27 -9.55 -0.63
C ALA A 52 10.98 -9.93 -1.94
N ILE A 53 11.07 -9.00 -2.89
CA ILE A 53 11.84 -9.20 -4.13
C ILE A 53 13.34 -9.32 -3.81
N THR A 54 13.88 -8.44 -2.98
CA THR A 54 15.28 -8.49 -2.55
C THR A 54 15.58 -9.82 -1.85
N GLU A 55 14.74 -10.23 -0.90
CA GLU A 55 14.86 -11.53 -0.22
C GLU A 55 14.85 -12.69 -1.24
N GLY A 56 13.96 -12.65 -2.23
CA GLY A 56 13.91 -13.66 -3.29
C GLY A 56 15.18 -13.71 -4.14
N ILE A 57 15.76 -12.55 -4.48
CA ILE A 57 17.03 -12.46 -5.23
C ILE A 57 18.19 -12.99 -4.39
N GLU A 58 18.21 -12.66 -3.09
CA GLU A 58 19.26 -13.09 -2.16
C GLU A 58 19.09 -14.55 -1.71
N SER A 59 17.92 -15.17 -1.93
CA SER A 59 17.64 -16.58 -1.58
C SER A 59 18.45 -17.61 -2.39
N GLY A 60 19.23 -17.15 -3.37
CA GLY A 60 20.13 -17.95 -4.18
C GLY A 60 19.59 -18.22 -5.59
N ALA A 61 20.28 -19.11 -6.31
CA ALA A 61 19.94 -19.38 -7.70
C ALA A 61 18.54 -20.02 -7.85
N ALA A 62 17.77 -19.49 -8.79
CA ALA A 62 16.48 -20.06 -9.18
C ALA A 62 16.65 -21.50 -9.66
N ARG A 63 15.67 -22.35 -9.33
CA ARG A 63 15.64 -23.77 -9.71
C ARG A 63 14.36 -24.05 -10.50
N PRO A 64 14.34 -25.10 -11.34
CA PRO A 64 13.13 -25.52 -12.03
C PRO A 64 11.98 -25.76 -11.04
N PHE A 65 10.78 -25.29 -11.39
CA PHE A 65 9.59 -25.36 -10.53
C PHE A 65 8.64 -26.46 -11.01
N ASP A 66 8.34 -27.43 -10.15
CA ASP A 66 7.30 -28.45 -10.37
C ASP A 66 6.12 -28.24 -9.38
N PRO A 67 4.98 -27.73 -9.87
CA PRO A 67 3.79 -27.52 -9.04
C PRO A 67 3.19 -28.80 -8.46
N ALA A 68 3.32 -29.95 -9.13
CA ALA A 68 2.76 -31.22 -8.69
C ALA A 68 3.58 -31.79 -7.53
N ALA A 69 4.91 -31.80 -7.67
CA ALA A 69 5.82 -32.17 -6.59
C ALA A 69 5.67 -31.27 -5.36
N LEU A 70 5.53 -29.95 -5.55
CA LEU A 70 5.28 -29.02 -4.44
C LEU A 70 3.99 -29.38 -3.69
N LYS A 71 2.88 -29.59 -4.40
CA LYS A 71 1.58 -29.93 -3.79
C LYS A 71 1.58 -31.30 -3.11
N ALA A 72 2.37 -32.26 -3.59
CA ALA A 72 2.55 -33.54 -2.92
C ALA A 72 3.28 -33.35 -1.58
N ARG A 73 4.39 -32.59 -1.56
CA ARG A 73 5.15 -32.27 -0.34
C ARG A 73 4.32 -31.53 0.71
N MET A 74 3.59 -30.48 0.31
CA MET A 74 2.75 -29.70 1.23
C MET A 74 1.61 -30.51 1.86
N ARG A 75 1.16 -31.60 1.23
CA ARG A 75 0.16 -32.51 1.80
C ARG A 75 0.80 -33.53 2.75
N GLY A 76 1.95 -34.08 2.39
CA GLY A 76 2.71 -34.98 3.27
C GLY A 76 3.14 -34.34 4.59
N ASP A 77 3.53 -33.06 4.57
CA ASP A 77 3.95 -32.32 5.77
C ASP A 77 2.77 -31.93 6.71
N ARG A 78 1.50 -32.16 6.31
CA ARG A 78 0.32 -31.87 7.13
C ARG A 78 -0.22 -33.08 7.89
N ASP A 79 0.20 -34.27 7.50
CA ASP A 79 -0.32 -35.55 8.02
C ASP A 79 0.63 -36.18 9.07
N GLY A 80 1.62 -35.42 9.58
CA GLY A 80 2.54 -35.80 10.66
C GLY A 80 2.71 -34.68 11.68
#